data_AF-A0A812ETJ5-F1
#
_entry.id   AF-A0A812ETJ5-F1
#
_cell.length_a   1.000
_cell.length_b   1.000
_cell.length_c   1.000
_cell.angle_alpha   90.00
_cell.angle_beta   90.00
_cell.angle_gamma   90.00
#
_symmetry.space_group_name_H-M   'P 1'
#
loop_
_entity.id
_entity.type
_entity.pdbx_description
1 polymer ?
#
loop_
_entity_poly.entity_id
_entity_poly.type
_entity_poly.pdbx_seq_one_letter_code
_entity_poly.pdbx_strand_id
1 'polypeptide(L)' 'MFEKHCLICGIEVDKKTSPKRFGRYFCSEDHAQQYLKKKEEQERAWAEEERKHPRRRGGCC' A
#
# COMPACT_ATOMS: atom_id res chain seq x y z
N MET A 1 1.98 20.99 -10.87
CA MET A 1 2.19 19.59 -11.30
C MET A 1 1.59 18.66 -10.25
N PHE A 2 1.16 17.45 -10.63
CA PHE A 2 0.87 16.39 -9.64
C PHE A 2 2.14 15.57 -9.45
N GLU A 3 3.06 16.10 -8.64
CA GLU A 3 4.27 15.40 -8.21
C GLU A 3 3.84 14.16 -7.44
N LYS A 4 4.00 13.00 -8.08
CA LYS A 4 3.76 11.72 -7.43
C LYS A 4 5.03 11.41 -6.66
N HIS A 5 4.88 10.93 -5.44
CA HIS A 5 6.00 10.58 -4.59
C HIS A 5 5.99 9.07 -4.37
N CYS A 6 7.18 8.47 -4.32
CA CYS A 6 7.35 7.09 -3.94
C CYS A 6 6.95 6.92 -2.47
N LEU A 7 6.09 5.95 -2.16
CA LEU A 7 5.62 5.77 -0.77
C LEU A 7 6.61 5.05 0.14
N ILE A 8 7.69 4.50 -0.42
CA ILE A 8 8.75 3.86 0.36
C ILE A 8 9.80 4.89 0.76
N CYS A 9 10.29 5.69 -0.20
CA CYS A 9 11.41 6.61 0.03
C CYS A 9 11.03 8.10 0.03
N GLY A 10 9.79 8.45 -0.36
CA GLY A 10 9.33 9.85 -0.42
C GLY A 10 9.89 10.67 -1.60
N ILE A 11 10.69 10.06 -2.48
CA ILE A 11 11.29 10.75 -3.63
C ILE A 11 10.22 11.02 -4.70
N GLU A 12 10.32 12.16 -5.39
CA GLU A 12 9.49 12.46 -6.55
C GLU A 12 9.70 11.45 -7.68
N VAL A 13 8.58 11.00 -8.26
CA VAL A 13 8.53 9.98 -9.29
C VAL A 13 7.72 10.46 -10.48
N ASP A 14 8.35 10.40 -11.65
CA ASP A 14 7.76 10.84 -12.90
C ASP A 14 6.76 9.81 -13.44
N LYS A 15 5.53 10.24 -13.75
CA LYS A 15 4.47 9.34 -14.23
C LYS A 15 4.80 8.62 -15.55
N LYS A 16 5.75 9.16 -16.33
CA LYS A 16 6.17 8.63 -17.64
C LYS A 16 7.18 7.50 -17.53
N THR A 17 8.06 7.56 -16.54
CA THR A 17 9.18 6.63 -16.36
C THR A 17 8.97 5.67 -15.18
N SER A 18 8.07 6.02 -14.27
CA SER A 18 7.92 5.28 -13.02
C SER A 18 7.04 4.06 -13.16
N PRO A 19 7.47 2.88 -12.67
CA PRO A 19 6.63 1.69 -12.62
C PRO A 19 5.37 1.94 -11.78
N LYS A 20 4.20 1.75 -12.41
CA LYS A 20 2.89 1.82 -11.76
C LYS A 20 2.50 0.42 -11.28
N ARG A 21 2.35 0.24 -9.96
CA ARG A 21 1.83 -1.00 -9.36
C ARG A 21 0.76 -0.68 -8.31
N PHE A 22 -0.35 -1.41 -8.33
CA PHE A 22 -1.49 -1.20 -7.40
C PHE A 22 -1.99 0.25 -7.36
N GLY A 23 -2.02 0.93 -8.50
CA GLY A 23 -2.43 2.33 -8.61
C GLY A 23 -1.45 3.34 -8.01
N ARG A 24 -0.29 2.89 -7.54
CA ARG A 24 0.76 3.69 -6.89
C ARG A 24 2.02 3.75 -7.76
N TYR A 25 2.77 4.84 -7.62
CA TYR A 25 4.00 5.10 -8.38
C TYR A 25 5.20 4.89 -7.47
N PHE A 26 6.24 4.25 -7.99
CA PHE A 26 7.48 3.96 -7.26
C PHE A 26 8.67 4.37 -8.10
N CYS A 27 9.76 4.77 -7.45
CA CYS A 27 10.98 5.17 -8.18
C CYS A 27 11.75 3.96 -8.73
N SER A 28 11.46 2.76 -8.24
CA SER A 28 12.16 1.53 -8.60
C SER A 28 11.26 0.32 -8.36
N GLU A 29 11.53 -0.78 -9.07
CA GLU A 29 10.80 -2.04 -8.88
C GLU A 29 11.03 -2.65 -7.50
N ASP A 30 12.20 -2.45 -6.89
CA ASP A 30 12.49 -2.89 -5.52
C ASP A 30 11.49 -2.29 -4.52
N HIS A 31 11.28 -0.97 -4.58
CA HIS A 31 10.28 -0.29 -3.75
C HIS A 31 8.86 -0.77 -4.04
N ALA A 32 8.55 -1.10 -5.29
CA ALA A 32 7.25 -1.67 -5.64
C ALA A 32 7.05 -3.07 -5.02
N GLN A 33 8.11 -3.89 -4.95
CA GLN A 33 8.11 -5.22 -4.31
C GLN A 33 8.05 -5.11 -2.78
N GLN A 34 8.80 -4.18 -2.17
CA GLN A 34 8.72 -3.93 -0.73
C GLN A 34 7.31 -3.50 -0.31
N TYR A 35 6.68 -2.63 -1.11
CA TYR A 35 5.30 -2.20 -0.86
C TYR A 35 4.32 -3.37 -0.93
N LEU A 36 4.47 -4.26 -1.92
CA LEU A 36 3.68 -5.48 -2.04
C LEU A 36 3.80 -6.36 -0.80
N LYS A 37 5.02 -6.62 -0.35
CA LYS A 37 5.29 -7.46 0.82
C LYS A 37 4.66 -6.87 2.09
N LYS A 38 4.79 -5.55 2.29
CA LYS A 38 4.13 -4.85 3.40
C LYS A 38 2.61 -4.89 3.31
N LYS A 39 2.04 -4.77 2.11
CA LYS A 39 0.59 -4.80 1.93
C LYS A 39 0.02 -6.20 2.18
N GLU A 40 0.68 -7.25 1.72
CA GLU A 40 0.29 -8.64 2.00
C GLU A 40 0.35 -8.94 3.50
N GLU A 41 1.41 -8.50 4.18
CA GLU A 41 1.54 -8.64 5.63
C GLU A 41 0.44 -7.86 6.37
N GLN A 42 0.15 -6.64 5.92
CA GLN A 42 -0.90 -5.82 6.51
C GLN A 42 -2.29 -6.41 6.27
N GLU A 43 -2.60 -6.95 5.08
CA GLU A 43 -3.85 -7.64 4.79
C GLU A 43 -3.99 -8.91 5.65
N ARG A 44 -2.90 -9.66 5.86
CA ARG A 44 -2.90 -10.82 6.76
C ARG A 44 -3.14 -10.42 8.22
N ALA A 45 -2.49 -9.35 8.68
CA ALA A 45 -2.68 -8.82 10.03
C ALA A 45 -4.11 -8.32 10.22
N TRP A 46 -4.68 -7.62 9.23
CA TRP A 46 -6.06 -7.13 9.26
C TRP A 46 -7.07 -8.27 9.27
N ALA A 47 -6.85 -9.31 8.45
CA ALA A 47 -7.68 -10.51 8.45
C ALA A 47 -7.62 -11.28 9.78
N GLU A 48 -6.44 -11.30 10.43
CA GLU A 48 -6.30 -11.87 11.77
C GLU A 48 -6.99 -11.00 12.82
N GLU A 49 -6.88 -9.68 12.75
CA GLU A 49 -7.61 -8.75 13.62
C GLU A 49 -9.12 -8.88 13.43
N GLU A 50 -9.61 -9.01 12.20
CA GLU A 50 -11.02 -9.29 11.91
C GLU A 50 -11.46 -10.65 12.48
N ARG A 51 -10.62 -11.69 12.41
CA ARG A 51 -10.89 -12.98 13.07
C ARG A 51 -10.92 -12.87 14.59
N LYS A 52 -10.01 -12.10 15.19
CA LYS A 52 -9.90 -11.91 16.65
C LYS A 52 -10.98 -10.97 17.20
N HIS A 53 -11.41 -9.99 16.41
CA HIS A 53 -12.41 -8.99 16.76
C HIS A 53 -13.57 -8.95 15.74
N PRO A 54 -14.36 -10.04 15.59
CA PRO A 54 -15.47 -10.10 14.65
C PRO A 54 -16.57 -9.06 14.95
N ARG A 55 -16.55 -8.43 16.13
CA ARG A 55 -17.54 -7.44 16.59
C ARG A 55 -17.34 -6.03 16.04
N ARG A 56 -16.25 -5.70 15.33
CA ARG A 56 -16.13 -4.38 14.67
C ARG A 56 -16.92 -4.25 13.37
N ARG A 57 -17.57 -5.34 12.90
CA ARG A 57 -18.38 -5.37 11.68
C ARG A 57 -19.89 -5.24 11.91
N GLY A 58 -20.34 -4.95 13.13
CA GLY A 58 -21.77 -4.86 13.46
C GLY A 58 -22.04 -4.00 14.68
N GLY A 59 -22.24 -2.70 14.46
CA GLY A 59 -22.58 -1.74 15.51
C GLY A 59 -22.98 -0.39 14.93
N CYS A 60 -23.92 -0.42 13.98
CA CYS A 60 -24.77 0.73 13.71
C CYS A 60 -25.91 0.67 14.73
N CYS A 61 -25.76 1.40 15.83
CA CYS A 61 -26.83 1.95 16.68
C CYS A 61 -26.37 3.34 17.11
#